data_AF-A0A7C5E7Y1-F1
#
_entry.id   AF-A0A7C5E7Y1-F1
#
_cell.length_a   1.000
_cell.length_b   1.000
_cell.length_c   1.000
_cell.angle_alpha   90.00
_cell.angle_beta   90.00
_cell.angle_gamma   90.00
#
_symmetry.space_group_name_H-M   'P 1'
#
loop_
_entity.id
_entity.type
_entity.pdbx_description
1 polymer ?
#
loop_
_entity_poly.entity_id
_entity_poly.type
_entity_poly.pdbx_seq_one_letter_code
_entity_poly.pdbx_strand_id
1 'polypeptide(L)'
;MLIVVVIALALFWGWGRQSPGDFVAIDLTKGGTLKLNDGTELTLPPEGLSSPVQLKASAVSTDQRRVKGAEGEVEMATAVAQLPPNLSLQSAIYHFELEGATPSEALLNIPSPTKTEAHALDLYTWDGANWRWQACRLDSEAGKFMAHLKTLPIAVALLQKEPETPVITTDVKRHRPPFLVRPKQGVSQFRALYTLRIQTD
;
A
#
# COMPACT_ATOMS: atom_id res chain seq x y z
N MET A 1 52.47 6.74 -32.23
CA MET A 1 51.25 7.58 -32.38
C MET A 1 50.03 6.67 -32.53
N LEU A 2 49.58 6.00 -31.45
CA LEU A 2 48.33 5.20 -31.45
C LEU A 2 47.91 4.73 -30.03
N ILE A 3 48.01 5.57 -28.99
CA ILE A 3 47.60 5.15 -27.61
C ILE A 3 46.66 6.18 -26.94
N VAL A 4 46.40 7.34 -27.55
CA VAL A 4 45.65 8.44 -26.91
C VAL A 4 44.12 8.34 -27.07
N VAL A 5 43.61 7.43 -27.91
CA VAL A 5 42.16 7.41 -28.26
C VAL A 5 41.29 6.55 -27.33
N VAL A 6 41.85 5.69 -26.49
CA VAL A 6 41.03 4.77 -25.65
C VAL A 6 40.54 5.43 -24.35
N ILE A 7 41.13 6.53 -23.90
CA ILE A 7 40.74 7.20 -22.64
C ILE A 7 39.48 8.06 -22.82
N ALA A 8 39.12 8.44 -24.05
CA ALA A 8 37.95 9.30 -24.32
C ALA A 8 36.59 8.56 -24.31
N LEU A 9 36.57 7.22 -24.22
CA LEU A 9 35.33 6.43 -24.18
C LEU A 9 34.89 6.02 -22.76
N ALA A 10 35.68 6.32 -21.73
CA ALA A 10 35.32 6.04 -20.34
C ALA A 10 34.48 7.16 -19.66
N LEU A 11 34.24 8.28 -20.35
CA LEU A 11 33.51 9.43 -19.77
C LEU A 11 32.02 9.47 -20.14
N PHE A 12 31.53 8.55 -20.97
CA PHE A 12 30.11 8.49 -21.38
C PHE A 12 29.35 7.28 -20.84
N TRP A 13 30.02 6.41 -20.06
CA TRP A 13 29.46 5.19 -19.48
C TRP A 13 29.36 5.27 -17.95
N GLY A 14 28.86 6.41 -17.45
CA GLY A 14 28.44 6.56 -16.06
C GLY A 14 27.10 5.87 -15.79
N TRP A 15 26.96 4.59 -16.15
CA TRP A 15 25.92 3.76 -15.54
C TRP A 15 26.44 3.41 -14.16
N GLY A 16 26.20 4.32 -13.21
CA GLY A 16 26.38 4.01 -11.80
C GLY A 16 25.61 2.73 -11.52
N ARG A 17 26.33 1.64 -11.23
CA ARG A 17 25.73 0.55 -10.47
C ARG A 17 25.38 1.19 -9.13
N GLN A 18 24.13 1.65 -9.00
CA GLN A 18 23.58 2.00 -7.70
C GLN A 18 23.64 0.72 -6.89
N SER A 19 24.57 0.67 -5.94
CA SER A 19 24.59 -0.40 -4.96
C SER A 19 23.31 -0.26 -4.14
N PRO A 20 22.57 -1.36 -3.88
CA PRO A 20 21.47 -1.32 -2.92
C PRO A 20 22.00 -0.78 -1.59
N GLY A 21 21.45 0.33 -1.10
CA GLY A 21 21.85 0.94 0.18
C GLY A 21 22.72 2.21 0.10
N ASP A 22 23.05 2.72 -1.09
CA ASP A 22 23.74 4.02 -1.19
C ASP A 22 22.75 5.18 -1.32
N PHE A 23 23.07 6.32 -0.70
CA PHE A 23 22.34 7.56 -0.89
C PHE A 23 22.55 8.10 -2.31
N VAL A 24 21.45 8.45 -2.97
CA VAL A 24 21.41 9.05 -4.29
C VAL A 24 21.04 10.52 -4.15
N ALA A 25 21.92 11.40 -4.63
CA ALA A 25 21.64 12.83 -4.67
C ALA A 25 20.58 13.13 -5.75
N ILE A 26 19.52 13.81 -5.34
CA ILE A 26 18.41 14.24 -6.19
C ILE A 26 18.48 15.75 -6.35
N ASP A 27 18.53 16.20 -7.61
CA ASP A 27 18.69 17.61 -7.96
C ASP A 27 17.33 18.32 -7.97
N LEU A 28 17.32 19.56 -7.48
CA LEU A 28 16.10 20.38 -7.41
C LEU A 28 15.50 20.71 -8.79
N THR A 29 16.33 20.83 -9.83
CA THR A 29 15.90 21.29 -11.17
C THR A 29 15.44 20.16 -12.07
N LYS A 30 15.98 18.95 -11.86
CA LYS A 30 15.67 17.77 -12.68
C LYS A 30 14.80 16.75 -11.96
N GLY A 31 14.73 16.81 -10.63
CA GLY A 31 14.24 15.71 -9.82
C GLY A 31 15.17 14.51 -9.93
N GLY A 32 14.62 13.32 -9.67
CA GLY A 32 15.37 12.09 -9.85
C GLY A 32 14.53 10.85 -9.59
N THR A 33 15.04 9.73 -10.09
CA THR A 33 14.41 8.41 -9.95
C THR A 33 15.41 7.46 -9.32
N LEU A 34 14.96 6.79 -8.27
CA LEU A 34 15.66 5.70 -7.63
C LEU A 34 14.98 4.39 -8.04
N LYS A 35 15.77 3.44 -8.52
CA LYS A 35 15.30 2.13 -8.97
C LYS A 35 15.91 1.03 -8.13
N LEU A 36 15.06 0.16 -7.59
CA LEU A 36 15.47 -1.02 -6.85
C LEU A 36 15.61 -2.22 -7.79
N ASN A 37 16.35 -3.23 -7.31
CA ASN A 37 16.65 -4.44 -8.08
C ASN A 37 15.42 -5.26 -8.48
N ASP A 38 14.33 -5.15 -7.74
CA ASP A 38 13.09 -5.86 -8.02
C ASP A 38 12.21 -5.16 -9.07
N GLY A 39 12.64 -3.99 -9.57
CA GLY A 39 11.91 -3.19 -10.55
C GLY A 39 11.03 -2.11 -9.93
N THR A 40 11.03 -1.97 -8.61
CA THR A 40 10.38 -0.85 -7.92
C THR A 40 11.10 0.45 -8.23
N GLU A 41 10.33 1.50 -8.52
CA GLU A 41 10.85 2.82 -8.89
C GLU A 41 10.17 3.88 -8.02
N LEU A 42 10.98 4.72 -7.39
CA LEU A 42 10.55 5.91 -6.66
C LEU A 42 11.09 7.14 -7.39
N THR A 43 10.19 8.00 -7.87
CA THR A 43 10.53 9.23 -8.57
C THR A 43 10.14 10.43 -7.72
N LEU A 44 11.09 11.32 -7.50
CA LEU A 44 10.88 12.64 -6.91
C LEU A 44 10.90 13.67 -8.04
N PRO A 45 9.74 14.20 -8.45
CA PRO A 45 9.71 15.21 -9.50
C PRO A 45 10.23 16.56 -8.95
N PRO A 46 10.83 17.41 -9.81
CA PRO A 46 11.42 18.68 -9.37
C PRO A 46 10.38 19.62 -8.74
N GLU A 47 9.13 19.61 -9.21
CA GLU A 47 8.02 20.38 -8.62
C GLU A 47 7.70 20.01 -7.17
N GLY A 48 8.06 18.80 -6.74
CA GLY A 48 7.87 18.30 -5.38
C GLY A 48 9.02 18.65 -4.43
N LEU A 49 10.10 19.27 -4.91
CA LEU A 49 11.32 19.52 -4.16
C LEU A 49 11.47 21.02 -3.85
N SER A 50 11.87 21.34 -2.61
CA SER A 50 12.22 22.69 -2.19
C SER A 50 13.74 22.92 -2.10
N SER A 51 14.51 21.85 -1.99
CA SER A 51 15.97 21.84 -1.95
C SER A 51 16.48 20.53 -2.56
N PRO A 52 17.78 20.44 -2.92
CA PRO A 52 18.41 19.15 -3.19
C PRO A 52 18.28 18.23 -1.97
N VAL A 53 18.11 16.93 -2.22
CA VAL A 53 17.97 15.91 -1.17
C VAL A 53 18.82 14.70 -1.48
N GLN A 54 19.19 13.93 -0.47
CA GLN A 54 19.73 12.60 -0.66
C GLN A 54 18.68 11.57 -0.30
N LEU A 55 18.42 10.65 -1.22
CA LEU A 55 17.42 9.61 -1.06
C LEU A 55 18.11 8.25 -1.12
N LYS A 56 17.80 7.41 -0.14
CA LYS A 56 18.15 5.99 -0.15
C LYS A 56 16.87 5.19 -0.04
N ALA A 57 16.82 4.07 -0.75
CA ALA A 57 15.74 3.10 -0.58
C ALA A 57 16.28 1.69 -0.50
N SER A 58 15.65 0.88 0.33
CA SER A 58 15.96 -0.53 0.50
C SER A 58 14.69 -1.37 0.50
N ALA A 59 14.81 -2.60 0.01
CA ALA A 59 13.71 -3.57 0.01
C ALA A 59 14.00 -4.62 1.09
N VAL A 60 13.17 -4.65 2.13
CA VAL A 60 13.26 -5.64 3.20
C VAL A 60 12.31 -6.80 2.87
N SER A 61 12.85 -8.02 2.88
CA SER A 61 12.09 -9.23 2.56
C SER A 61 10.93 -9.45 3.53
N THR A 62 9.87 -10.12 3.05
CA THR A 62 8.70 -10.53 3.84
C THR A 62 9.01 -11.53 4.95
N ASP A 63 10.18 -12.18 4.90
CA ASP A 63 10.64 -13.08 5.94
C ASP A 63 11.07 -12.27 7.17
N GLN A 64 10.23 -12.27 8.21
CA GLN A 64 10.49 -11.60 9.50
C GLN A 64 11.84 -11.99 10.10
N ARG A 65 12.38 -13.18 9.79
CA ARG A 65 13.71 -13.62 10.25
C ARG A 65 14.86 -12.81 9.63
N ARG A 66 14.63 -12.20 8.46
CA ARG A 66 15.60 -11.38 7.70
C ARG A 66 15.50 -9.88 7.99
N VAL A 67 14.55 -9.45 8.82
CA VAL A 67 14.51 -8.06 9.31
C VAL A 67 15.69 -7.80 10.26
N LYS A 68 16.19 -8.84 10.96
CA LYS A 68 17.43 -8.78 11.74
C LYS A 68 18.64 -8.57 10.82
N GLY A 69 19.30 -7.42 10.94
CA GLY A 69 20.41 -6.98 10.09
C GLY A 69 20.00 -6.17 8.86
N ALA A 70 18.72 -5.83 8.71
CA ALA A 70 18.27 -4.93 7.64
C ALA A 70 18.61 -3.47 7.96
N GLU A 71 18.75 -2.66 6.92
CA GLU A 71 18.91 -1.21 7.07
C GLU A 71 17.61 -0.60 7.59
N GLY A 72 17.67 0.18 8.68
CA GLY A 72 16.48 0.59 9.43
C GLY A 72 15.81 -0.55 10.22
N GLU A 73 16.60 -1.54 10.69
CA GLU A 73 16.10 -2.73 11.39
C GLU A 73 15.09 -2.42 12.51
N VAL A 74 15.32 -1.39 13.31
CA VAL A 74 14.46 -1.05 14.45
C VAL A 74 13.09 -0.55 13.96
N GLU A 75 13.11 0.34 12.98
CA GLU A 75 11.92 0.91 12.35
C GLU A 75 11.13 -0.18 11.62
N MET A 76 11.82 -1.05 10.88
CA MET A 76 11.18 -2.12 10.11
C MET A 76 10.65 -3.23 11.01
N ALA A 77 11.35 -3.57 12.10
CA ALA A 77 10.84 -4.49 13.11
C ALA A 77 9.56 -3.94 13.76
N THR A 78 9.53 -2.64 14.03
CA THR A 78 8.33 -1.97 14.57
C THR A 78 7.19 -1.97 13.55
N ALA A 79 7.47 -1.61 12.29
CA ALA A 79 6.48 -1.61 11.22
C ALA A 79 5.85 -3.00 11.04
N VAL A 80 6.67 -4.06 11.02
CA VAL A 80 6.20 -5.44 10.93
C VAL A 80 5.37 -5.83 12.16
N ALA A 81 5.81 -5.46 13.36
CA ALA A 81 5.09 -5.77 14.59
C ALA A 81 3.72 -5.08 14.70
N GLN A 82 3.56 -3.91 14.05
CA GLN A 82 2.32 -3.13 14.05
C GLN A 82 1.43 -3.36 12.83
N LEU A 83 1.72 -4.37 12.00
CA LEU A 83 0.81 -4.78 10.94
C LEU A 83 -0.53 -5.23 11.54
N PRO A 84 -1.67 -4.68 11.08
CA PRO A 84 -2.99 -5.14 11.49
C PRO A 84 -3.17 -6.64 11.24
N PRO A 85 -3.82 -7.39 12.16
CA PRO A 85 -3.92 -8.85 12.07
C PRO A 85 -4.74 -9.36 10.88
N ASN A 86 -5.55 -8.50 10.26
CA ASN A 86 -6.35 -8.80 9.07
C ASN A 86 -5.63 -8.45 7.76
N LEU A 87 -4.35 -8.04 7.81
CA LEU A 87 -3.53 -7.73 6.65
C LEU A 87 -2.37 -8.73 6.54
N SER A 88 -2.23 -9.30 5.35
CA SER A 88 -1.15 -10.23 5.01
C SER A 88 -0.16 -9.56 4.05
N LEU A 89 1.14 -9.64 4.35
CA LEU A 89 2.21 -9.01 3.59
C LEU A 89 2.53 -9.81 2.31
N GLN A 90 2.39 -9.17 1.14
CA GLN A 90 2.53 -9.84 -0.16
C GLN A 90 3.74 -9.35 -0.98
N SER A 91 4.20 -8.12 -0.77
CA SER A 91 5.46 -7.60 -1.32
C SER A 91 6.54 -7.44 -0.24
N ALA A 92 7.76 -7.14 -0.66
CA ALA A 92 8.76 -6.57 0.25
C ALA A 92 8.23 -5.29 0.91
N ILE A 93 8.81 -4.95 2.07
CA ILE A 93 8.65 -3.64 2.69
C ILE A 93 9.73 -2.73 2.11
N TYR A 94 9.32 -1.69 1.40
CA TYR A 94 10.22 -0.71 0.83
C TYR A 94 10.43 0.40 1.85
N HIS A 95 11.65 0.52 2.36
CA HIS A 95 12.06 1.53 3.32
C HIS A 95 12.72 2.70 2.58
N PHE A 96 12.39 3.93 2.97
CA PHE A 96 12.92 5.15 2.40
C PHE A 96 13.61 5.98 3.47
N GLU A 97 14.86 6.33 3.22
CA GLU A 97 15.64 7.25 4.04
C GLU A 97 15.91 8.52 3.24
N LEU A 98 15.64 9.65 3.86
CA LEU A 98 15.75 10.96 3.24
C LEU A 98 16.62 11.86 4.11
N GLU A 99 17.66 12.43 3.51
CA GLU A 99 18.42 13.53 4.09
C GLU A 99 18.09 14.83 3.35
N GLY A 100 17.56 15.81 4.07
CA GLY A 100 17.17 17.11 3.53
C GLY A 100 15.71 17.46 3.81
N ALA A 101 15.15 18.37 3.01
CA ALA A 101 13.75 18.76 3.12
C ALA A 101 12.81 17.66 2.60
N THR A 102 11.70 17.44 3.30
CA THR A 102 10.68 16.46 2.88
C THR A 102 10.02 16.90 1.57
N PRO A 103 10.01 16.05 0.52
CA PRO A 103 9.31 16.35 -0.72
C PRO A 103 7.79 16.44 -0.50
N SER A 104 7.15 17.37 -1.20
CA SER A 104 5.69 17.49 -1.22
C SER A 104 5.01 16.55 -2.23
N GLU A 105 5.79 15.89 -3.07
CA GLU A 105 5.31 14.97 -4.09
C GLU A 105 6.34 13.88 -4.36
N ALA A 106 5.86 12.64 -4.48
CA ALA A 106 6.63 11.50 -4.92
C ALA A 106 5.73 10.53 -5.71
N LEU A 107 6.29 9.95 -6.77
CA LEU A 107 5.63 8.96 -7.61
C LEU A 107 6.26 7.59 -7.37
N LEU A 108 5.45 6.63 -6.96
CA LEU A 108 5.88 5.29 -6.62
C LEU A 108 5.29 4.28 -7.61
N ASN A 109 6.16 3.46 -8.19
CA ASN A 109 5.79 2.36 -9.07
C ASN A 109 6.33 1.04 -8.50
N ILE A 110 5.44 0.13 -8.13
CA ILE A 110 5.79 -1.20 -7.60
C ILE A 110 5.33 -2.28 -8.60
N PRO A 111 6.19 -3.20 -9.04
CA PRO A 111 5.77 -4.33 -9.86
C PRO A 111 4.85 -5.27 -9.07
N SER A 112 3.84 -5.83 -9.73
CA SER A 112 2.94 -6.78 -9.09
C SER A 112 3.70 -8.03 -8.64
N PRO A 113 3.54 -8.47 -7.38
CA PRO A 113 4.16 -9.71 -6.92
C PRO A 113 3.55 -10.90 -7.67
N THR A 114 4.39 -11.84 -8.12
CA THR A 114 3.99 -12.96 -8.99
C THR A 114 3.05 -13.97 -8.33
N LYS A 115 3.04 -14.05 -6.99
CA LYS A 115 2.36 -15.12 -6.23
C LYS A 115 0.95 -14.76 -5.77
N THR A 116 0.43 -13.60 -6.14
CA THR A 116 -0.81 -13.07 -5.58
C THR A 116 -1.64 -12.40 -6.66
N GLU A 117 -2.97 -12.51 -6.54
CA GLU A 117 -3.89 -11.83 -7.44
C GLU A 117 -3.77 -10.32 -7.26
N ALA A 118 -3.37 -9.60 -8.30
CA ALA A 118 -3.09 -8.16 -8.23
C ALA A 118 -4.29 -7.33 -7.75
N HIS A 119 -5.52 -7.72 -8.09
CA HIS A 119 -6.73 -7.01 -7.67
C HIS A 119 -7.07 -7.16 -6.19
N ALA A 120 -6.46 -8.13 -5.49
CA ALA A 120 -6.64 -8.33 -4.06
C ALA A 120 -5.61 -7.54 -3.22
N LEU A 121 -4.71 -6.81 -3.87
CA LEU A 121 -3.64 -6.07 -3.22
C LEU A 121 -3.99 -4.59 -3.10
N ASP A 122 -3.73 -4.06 -1.91
CA ASP A 122 -3.80 -2.64 -1.59
C ASP A 122 -2.43 -2.15 -1.16
N LEU A 123 -2.11 -0.89 -1.51
CA LEU A 123 -0.89 -0.24 -1.05
C LEU A 123 -1.12 0.37 0.34
N TYR A 124 -0.18 0.11 1.24
CA TYR A 124 -0.15 0.73 2.56
C TYR A 124 1.17 1.46 2.79
N THR A 125 1.10 2.57 3.52
CA THR A 125 2.23 3.41 3.91
C THR A 125 2.42 3.34 5.43
N TRP A 126 3.67 3.39 5.87
CA TRP A 126 4.07 3.44 7.26
C TRP A 126 4.65 4.82 7.57
N ASP A 127 4.06 5.50 8.57
CA ASP A 127 4.47 6.84 9.02
C ASP A 127 5.41 6.81 10.24
N GLY A 128 5.83 5.63 10.70
CA GLY A 128 6.58 5.45 11.93
C GLY A 128 5.74 4.98 13.11
N ALA A 129 4.41 5.08 13.00
CA ALA A 129 3.48 4.66 14.04
C ALA A 129 2.30 3.83 13.54
N ASN A 130 1.77 4.10 12.35
CA ASN A 130 0.60 3.39 11.83
C ASN A 130 0.73 3.05 10.36
N TRP A 131 0.20 1.89 9.99
CA TRP A 131 -0.07 1.56 8.60
C TRP A 131 -1.35 2.25 8.14
N ARG A 132 -1.27 2.94 7.00
CA ARG A 132 -2.41 3.65 6.40
C ARG A 132 -2.59 3.20 4.97
N TRP A 133 -3.85 2.99 4.59
CA TRP A 133 -4.17 2.73 3.19
C TRP A 133 -3.78 3.94 2.34
N GLN A 134 -3.12 3.68 1.22
CA GLN A 134 -2.70 4.66 0.24
C GLN A 134 -3.33 4.32 -1.10
N ALA A 135 -4.08 5.28 -1.65
CA ALA A 135 -4.65 5.12 -2.98
C ALA A 135 -3.55 4.85 -4.01
N CYS A 136 -3.73 3.81 -4.81
CA CYS A 136 -2.88 3.44 -5.93
C CYS A 136 -3.75 2.95 -7.09
N ARG A 137 -3.17 2.94 -8.30
CA ARG A 137 -3.78 2.42 -9.51
C ARG A 137 -2.98 1.22 -9.99
N LEU A 138 -3.67 0.12 -10.30
CA LEU A 138 -3.07 -0.99 -11.02
C LEU A 138 -3.10 -0.71 -12.52
N ASP A 139 -1.92 -0.68 -13.14
CA ASP A 139 -1.75 -0.83 -14.57
C ASP A 139 -1.61 -2.32 -14.89
N SER A 140 -2.68 -2.91 -15.42
CA SER A 140 -2.72 -4.34 -15.76
C SER A 140 -1.87 -4.71 -16.97
N GLU A 141 -1.60 -3.77 -17.88
CA GLU A 141 -0.76 -4.02 -19.06
C GLU A 141 0.71 -4.05 -18.68
N ALA A 142 1.14 -3.08 -17.85
CA ALA A 142 2.50 -3.02 -17.34
C ALA A 142 2.75 -3.93 -16.13
N GLY A 143 1.69 -4.40 -15.47
CA GLY A 143 1.77 -5.20 -14.23
C GLY A 143 2.36 -4.40 -13.07
N LYS A 144 1.98 -3.13 -12.93
CA LYS A 144 2.55 -2.21 -11.92
C LYS A 144 1.46 -1.48 -11.12
N PHE A 145 1.72 -1.30 -9.83
CA PHE A 145 0.97 -0.41 -8.96
C PHE A 145 1.61 0.98 -8.99
N MET A 146 0.83 1.98 -9.36
CA MET A 146 1.25 3.38 -9.44
C MET A 146 0.57 4.18 -8.33
N ALA A 147 1.34 4.87 -7.50
CA ALA A 147 0.82 5.71 -6.43
C ALA A 147 1.45 7.09 -6.46
N HIS A 148 0.61 8.10 -6.24
CA HIS A 148 1.04 9.47 -6.01
C HIS A 148 1.00 9.73 -4.50
N LEU A 149 2.18 9.96 -3.93
CA LEU A 149 2.41 10.23 -2.52
C LEU A 149 2.56 11.75 -2.31
N LYS A 150 1.75 12.33 -1.42
CA LYS A 150 1.82 13.77 -1.06
C LYS A 150 2.95 14.11 -0.09
N THR A 151 3.56 13.10 0.48
CA THR A 151 4.73 13.18 1.35
C THR A 151 5.45 11.85 1.23
N LEU A 152 6.77 11.85 1.38
CA LEU A 152 7.52 10.60 1.41
C LEU A 152 7.29 9.87 2.75
N PRO A 153 6.67 8.67 2.77
CA PRO A 153 6.52 7.87 3.98
C PRO A 153 7.85 7.21 4.35
N ILE A 154 7.93 6.67 5.58
CA ILE A 154 9.11 5.91 6.02
C ILE A 154 9.17 4.58 5.28
N ALA A 155 8.05 3.88 5.14
CA ALA A 155 7.99 2.66 4.37
C ALA A 155 6.66 2.45 3.65
N VAL A 156 6.65 1.55 2.67
CA VAL A 156 5.46 1.12 1.93
C VAL A 156 5.48 -0.37 1.65
N ALA A 157 4.30 -0.97 1.54
CA ALA A 157 4.14 -2.36 1.16
C ALA A 157 2.78 -2.63 0.50
N LEU A 158 2.73 -3.64 -0.37
CA LEU A 158 1.49 -4.22 -0.87
C LEU A 158 1.01 -5.30 0.11
N LEU A 159 -0.20 -5.10 0.61
CA LEU A 159 -0.86 -5.96 1.58
C LEU A 159 -2.14 -6.52 0.95
N GLN A 160 -2.47 -7.76 1.30
CA GLN A 160 -3.77 -8.35 1.03
C GLN A 160 -4.62 -8.27 2.28
N LYS A 161 -5.84 -7.73 2.15
CA LYS A 161 -6.82 -7.77 3.24
C LYS A 161 -7.49 -9.14 3.25
N GLU A 162 -7.50 -9.79 4.41
CA GLU A 162 -8.24 -11.04 4.58
C GLU A 162 -9.76 -10.79 4.50
N PRO A 163 -10.54 -11.71 3.91
CA PRO A 163 -11.99 -11.58 3.85
C PRO A 163 -12.59 -11.56 5.26
N GLU A 164 -13.16 -10.41 5.65
CA GLU A 164 -13.96 -10.30 6.87
C GLU A 164 -15.39 -10.77 6.58
N THR A 165 -15.98 -11.58 7.47
CA THR A 165 -17.36 -12.04 7.32
C THR A 165 -18.30 -10.83 7.46
N PRO A 166 -19.10 -10.47 6.44
CA PRO A 166 -19.95 -9.29 6.52
C PRO A 166 -21.06 -9.50 7.56
N VAL A 167 -21.18 -8.57 8.51
CA VAL A 167 -22.27 -8.57 9.49
C VAL A 167 -23.36 -7.63 8.98
N ILE A 168 -24.47 -8.21 8.51
CA ILE A 168 -25.65 -7.46 8.09
C ILE A 168 -26.59 -7.33 9.28
N THR A 169 -26.78 -6.10 9.78
CA THR A 169 -27.83 -5.80 10.76
C THR A 169 -28.99 -5.10 10.06
N THR A 170 -30.21 -5.57 10.27
CA THR A 170 -31.42 -4.91 9.77
C THR A 170 -32.18 -4.29 10.94
N ASP A 171 -32.44 -2.99 10.87
CA ASP A 171 -33.37 -2.32 11.78
C ASP A 171 -34.79 -2.42 11.21
N VAL A 172 -35.58 -3.36 11.74
CA VAL A 172 -37.01 -3.42 11.45
C VAL A 172 -37.71 -2.40 12.33
N LYS A 173 -37.95 -1.21 11.79
CA LYS A 173 -38.90 -0.26 12.38
C LYS A 173 -40.25 -0.96 12.47
N ARG A 174 -40.67 -1.33 13.69
CA ARG A 174 -42.01 -1.91 13.92
C ARG A 174 -43.05 -0.90 13.46
N HIS A 175 -43.58 -1.08 12.26
CA HIS A 175 -44.77 -0.38 11.84
C HIS A 175 -45.93 -0.94 12.67
N ARG A 176 -46.43 -0.16 13.64
CA ARG A 176 -47.66 -0.49 14.36
C ARG A 176 -48.81 -0.28 13.36
N PRO A 177 -49.50 -1.32 12.88
CA PRO A 177 -50.62 -1.12 11.97
C PRO A 177 -51.74 -0.34 12.70
N PRO A 178 -52.43 0.59 12.03
CA PRO A 178 -53.49 1.40 12.63
C PRO A 178 -54.82 0.63 12.69
N PHE A 179 -54.85 -0.58 13.25
CA PHE A 179 -56.11 -1.30 13.46
C PHE A 179 -56.09 -2.08 14.77
N LEU A 180 -56.34 -1.39 15.87
CA LEU A 180 -57.08 -1.99 16.97
C LEU A 180 -58.56 -1.73 16.69
N VAL A 181 -59.16 -2.56 15.85
CA VAL A 181 -60.63 -2.71 15.88
C VAL A 181 -60.93 -3.29 17.25
N ARG A 182 -61.50 -2.50 18.17
CA ARG A 182 -62.03 -3.06 19.42
C ARG A 182 -63.05 -4.13 19.03
N PRO A 183 -62.91 -5.39 19.47
CA PRO A 183 -63.98 -6.34 19.27
C PRO A 183 -65.21 -5.82 20.02
N LYS A 184 -66.32 -5.60 19.30
CA LYS A 184 -67.63 -5.50 19.96
C LYS A 184 -67.82 -6.80 20.73
N GLN A 185 -68.13 -6.67 22.02
CA GLN A 185 -68.43 -7.80 22.89
C GLN A 185 -69.45 -8.70 22.21
N GLY A 186 -69.09 -9.97 22.03
CA GLY A 186 -69.99 -10.98 21.53
C GLY A 186 -69.31 -11.95 20.57
N VAL A 187 -69.23 -13.19 21.02
CA VAL A 187 -68.96 -14.42 20.27
C VAL A 187 -67.52 -14.94 20.31
N SER A 188 -67.49 -16.18 20.77
CA SER A 188 -66.40 -17.08 21.13
C SER A 188 -65.49 -17.47 19.96
N GLN A 189 -64.21 -17.69 20.32
CA GLN A 189 -63.25 -18.58 19.68
C GLN A 189 -62.74 -18.23 18.28
N PHE A 190 -61.45 -17.91 18.14
CA PHE A 190 -60.63 -18.41 17.03
C PHE A 190 -59.16 -18.54 17.44
N ARG A 191 -58.67 -19.79 17.44
CA ARG A 191 -57.25 -20.17 17.44
C ARG A 191 -56.64 -19.68 16.12
N ALA A 192 -55.57 -18.88 16.18
CA ALA A 192 -54.72 -18.62 15.03
C ALA A 192 -53.44 -19.46 15.15
N LEU A 193 -53.42 -20.61 14.47
CA LEU A 193 -52.20 -21.32 14.12
C LEU A 193 -51.51 -20.52 13.02
N TYR A 194 -50.38 -19.87 13.34
CA TYR A 194 -49.51 -19.30 12.31
C TYR A 194 -48.47 -20.36 11.91
N THR A 195 -48.67 -20.99 10.76
CA THR A 195 -47.64 -21.81 10.11
C THR A 195 -46.87 -20.91 9.15
N LEU A 196 -45.62 -20.59 9.50
CA LEU A 196 -44.71 -19.84 8.63
C LEU A 196 -44.07 -20.83 7.63
N ARG A 197 -44.42 -20.75 6.33
CA ARG A 197 -43.66 -21.41 5.26
C ARG A 197 -42.62 -20.42 4.75
N ILE A 198 -41.35 -20.76 4.91
CA ILE A 198 -40.23 -20.07 4.27
C ILE A 198 -40.01 -20.78 2.94
N GLN A 199 -40.00 -20.02 1.84
CA GLN A 199 -39.68 -20.50 0.49
C GLN A 199 -38.37 -19.84 0.10
N THR A 200 -37.33 -20.66 -0.08
CA THR A 200 -36.02 -20.25 -0.60
C THR A 200 -35.96 -20.64 -2.07
N ASP A 201 -35.64 -19.68 -2.94
CA ASP A 201 -35.17 -19.92 -4.30
C ASP A 201 -33.70 -20.39 -4.29
#